data_AF-A0A2R7K2H1-F1
#
_entry.id   AF-A0A2R7K2H1-F1
#
_cell.length_a   1.000
_cell.length_b   1.000
_cell.length_c   1.000
_cell.angle_alpha   90.00
_cell.angle_beta   90.00
_cell.angle_gamma   90.00
#
_symmetry.space_group_name_H-M   'P 1'
#
loop_
_entity.id
_entity.type
_entity.pdbx_description
1 polymer ?
#
loop_
_entity_poly.entity_id
_entity_poly.type
_entity_poly.pdbx_seq_one_letter_code
_entity_poly.pdbx_strand_id
1 'polypeptide(L)'
;MGATKTEHFTTKQNQIATIAKALGHPARIAIIEYLLKVNECICGDIVNELPLAQPTVSQHLKELKNAGLIKGNIEGNAICYCIDETTFDLLNT
;
A
#
# COMPACT_ATOMS: atom_id res chain seq x y z
N MET A 1 18.52 -4.53 13.29
CA MET A 1 17.62 -5.68 13.01
C MET A 1 18.36 -6.63 12.10
N GLY A 2 18.39 -7.93 12.43
CA GLY A 2 19.06 -8.94 11.60
C GLY A 2 18.39 -9.04 10.23
N ALA A 3 19.18 -9.26 9.17
CA ALA A 3 18.62 -9.55 7.86
C ALA A 3 17.78 -10.83 7.95
N THR A 4 16.50 -10.74 7.59
CA THR A 4 15.65 -11.93 7.45
C THR A 4 16.26 -12.80 6.34
N LYS A 5 16.56 -14.06 6.65
CA LYS A 5 17.04 -15.05 5.69
C LYS A 5 15.90 -15.52 4.80
N THR A 6 15.52 -14.70 3.83
CA THR A 6 14.39 -14.95 2.92
C THR A 6 14.58 -16.22 2.09
N GLU A 7 15.81 -16.70 1.92
CA GLU A 7 16.14 -17.95 1.23
C GLU A 7 15.58 -19.22 1.89
N HIS A 8 15.17 -19.15 3.16
CA HIS A 8 14.60 -20.28 3.90
C HIS A 8 13.07 -20.38 3.82
N PHE A 9 12.41 -19.45 3.12
CA PHE A 9 10.95 -19.38 3.04
C PHE A 9 10.48 -19.46 1.59
N THR A 10 9.24 -19.94 1.40
CA THR A 10 8.66 -20.00 0.05
C THR A 10 8.45 -18.59 -0.51
N THR A 11 8.38 -18.47 -1.83
CA THR A 11 8.06 -17.20 -2.50
C THR A 11 6.77 -16.60 -1.94
N LYS A 12 5.72 -17.41 -1.73
CA LYS A 12 4.46 -16.96 -1.14
C LYS A 12 4.66 -16.41 0.27
N GLN A 13 5.40 -17.11 1.14
CA GLN A 13 5.68 -16.64 2.50
C GLN A 13 6.43 -15.30 2.52
N ASN A 14 7.43 -15.14 1.64
CA ASN A 14 8.19 -13.89 1.52
C ASN A 14 7.33 -12.73 0.98
N GLN A 15 6.43 -13.01 0.04
CA GLN A 15 5.45 -12.03 -0.45
C GLN A 15 4.47 -11.60 0.64
N ILE A 16 3.89 -12.56 1.38
CA ILE A 16 3.01 -12.27 2.52
C ILE A 16 3.75 -11.45 3.59
N ALA A 17 5.02 -11.78 3.89
CA ALA A 17 5.82 -11.01 4.84
C ALA A 17 6.02 -9.55 4.39
N THR A 18 6.19 -9.32 3.08
CA THR A 18 6.31 -7.97 2.50
C THR A 18 5.00 -7.20 2.65
N ILE A 19 3.87 -7.84 2.34
CA ILE A 19 2.53 -7.27 2.50
C ILE A 19 2.26 -6.94 3.98
N ALA A 20 2.51 -7.89 4.89
CA ALA A 20 2.29 -7.71 6.32
C ALA A 20 3.17 -6.57 6.88
N LYS A 21 4.43 -6.47 6.45
CA LYS A 21 5.31 -5.35 6.80
C LYS A 21 4.78 -4.01 6.30
N ALA A 22 4.14 -3.98 5.13
CA ALA A 22 3.50 -2.78 4.61
C ALA A 22 2.20 -2.42 5.37
N LEU A 23 1.41 -3.40 5.78
CA LEU A 23 0.20 -3.18 6.56
C LEU A 23 0.48 -2.79 8.01
N GLY A 24 1.63 -3.19 8.59
CA GLY A 24 1.96 -2.98 10.00
C GLY A 24 2.15 -1.53 10.48
N HIS A 25 1.79 -0.50 9.70
CA HIS A 25 1.85 0.91 10.14
C HIS A 25 0.45 1.54 10.08
N PRO A 26 -0.01 2.25 11.14
CA PRO A 26 -1.38 2.75 11.23
C PRO A 26 -1.77 3.70 10.10
N ALA A 27 -0.88 4.63 9.70
CA ALA A 27 -1.17 5.52 8.58
C ALA A 27 -1.42 4.78 7.25
N ARG A 28 -0.76 3.63 7.05
CA ARG A 28 -0.95 2.81 5.84
C ARG A 28 -2.28 2.05 5.89
N ILE A 29 -2.71 1.62 7.09
CA ILE A 29 -4.06 1.07 7.29
C ILE A 29 -5.12 2.13 6.97
N ALA A 30 -5.00 3.34 7.50
CA ALA A 30 -5.95 4.42 7.24
C ALA A 30 -6.07 4.76 5.74
N ILE A 31 -4.95 4.76 5.00
CA ILE A 31 -4.95 4.90 3.54
C ILE A 31 -5.76 3.77 2.87
N ILE A 32 -5.50 2.52 3.25
CA ILE A 32 -6.19 1.36 2.65
C ILE A 32 -7.69 1.41 2.97
N GLU A 33 -8.08 1.69 4.20
CA GLU A 33 -9.49 1.84 4.60
C GLU A 33 -10.20 2.93 3.81
N TYR A 34 -9.53 4.08 3.62
CA TYR A 34 -10.07 5.17 2.81
C TYR A 34 -10.28 4.77 1.35
N LEU A 35 -9.27 4.15 0.72
CA LEU A 35 -9.36 3.72 -0.67
C LEU A 35 -10.44 2.63 -0.87
N LEU A 36 -10.56 1.69 0.08
CA LEU A 36 -11.63 0.67 0.07
C LEU A 36 -13.03 1.30 0.21
N LYS A 37 -13.17 2.35 1.03
CA LYS A 37 -14.45 3.03 1.23
C LYS A 37 -14.91 3.79 -0.01
N VAL A 38 -13.99 4.42 -0.72
CA VAL A 38 -14.29 5.17 -1.96
C VAL A 38 -14.58 4.21 -3.11
N ASN A 39 -13.90 3.06 -3.15
CA ASN A 39 -14.06 2.04 -4.19
C ASN A 39 -13.79 2.54 -5.63
N GLU A 40 -12.98 3.60 -5.77
CA GLU A 40 -12.53 4.17 -7.03
C GLU A 40 -11.07 4.66 -6.90
N CYS A 41 -10.41 4.94 -8.02
CA CYS A 41 -9.07 5.54 -8.01
C CYS A 41 -9.18 7.03 -7.66
N ILE A 42 -8.43 7.47 -6.65
CA ILE A 42 -8.40 8.87 -6.22
C ILE A 42 -7.15 9.57 -6.73
N CYS A 43 -7.36 10.66 -7.46
CA CYS A 43 -6.33 11.55 -7.97
C CYS A 43 -6.10 12.71 -6.98
N GLY A 44 -4.92 12.77 -6.36
CA GLY A 44 -4.61 13.81 -5.37
C GLY A 44 -5.33 13.64 -4.03
N ASP A 45 -5.35 14.71 -3.23
CA ASP A 45 -6.05 14.98 -1.94
C ASP A 45 -6.13 13.93 -0.83
N ILE A 46 -5.59 12.72 -0.99
CA ILE A 46 -5.47 11.74 0.12
C ILE A 46 -4.64 12.28 1.29
N VAL A 47 -3.83 13.31 1.02
CA VAL A 47 -3.09 14.07 2.03
C VAL A 47 -4.02 14.78 3.01
N ASN A 48 -5.20 15.24 2.56
CA ASN A 48 -6.16 15.98 3.38
C ASN A 48 -6.94 15.05 4.33
N GLU A 49 -6.97 13.75 4.03
CA GLU A 49 -7.68 12.73 4.81
C GLU A 49 -6.85 12.21 6.00
N LEU A 50 -5.55 12.53 6.03
CA LEU A 50 -4.62 12.06 7.05
C LEU A 50 -4.06 13.27 7.81
N PRO A 51 -3.89 13.18 9.14
CA PRO A 51 -3.26 14.23 9.94
C PRO A 51 -1.72 14.20 9.78
N LEU A 52 -1.23 14.13 8.54
CA LEU A 52 0.18 13.95 8.18
C LEU A 52 0.59 14.93 7.09
N ALA A 53 1.86 15.33 7.10
CA ALA A 53 2.40 16.17 6.04
C ALA A 53 2.44 15.43 4.70
N GLN A 54 2.27 16.15 3.59
CA GLN A 54 2.30 15.61 2.22
C GLN A 54 3.50 14.69 1.94
N PRO A 55 4.76 15.03 2.31
CA PRO A 55 5.90 14.14 2.04
C PRO A 55 5.79 12.79 2.75
N THR A 56 5.23 12.78 3.96
CA THR A 56 5.00 11.57 4.76
C THR A 56 3.93 10.69 4.11
N VAL A 57 2.83 11.29 3.65
CA VAL A 57 1.76 10.58 2.93
C VAL A 57 2.31 9.98 1.63
N SER A 58 3.07 10.74 0.84
CA SER A 58 3.73 10.24 -0.37
C SER A 58 4.67 9.06 -0.10
N GLN A 59 5.39 9.09 1.02
CA GLN A 59 6.23 7.95 1.42
C GLN A 59 5.38 6.72 1.75
N HIS A 60 4.29 6.87 2.49
CA HIS A 60 3.38 5.76 2.79
C HIS A 60 2.75 5.15 1.54
N LEU A 61 2.30 5.99 0.60
CA LEU A 61 1.78 5.54 -0.70
C LEU A 61 2.84 4.78 -1.51
N LYS A 62 4.09 5.24 -1.50
CA LYS A 62 5.19 4.53 -2.15
C LYS A 62 5.43 3.15 -1.54
N GLU A 63 5.44 3.04 -0.23
CA GLU A 63 5.60 1.75 0.46
C GLU A 63 4.44 0.78 0.17
N LEU A 64 3.20 1.28 0.17
CA LEU A 64 2.02 0.49 -0.20
C LEU A 64 2.08 0.01 -1.66
N LYS A 65 2.49 0.89 -2.59
CA LYS A 65 2.67 0.56 -4.01
C LYS A 65 3.77 -0.48 -4.21
N ASN A 66 4.90 -0.34 -3.51
CA ASN A 66 6.01 -1.29 -3.57
C ASN A 66 5.60 -2.68 -3.05
N ALA A 67 4.70 -2.74 -2.07
CA ALA A 67 4.13 -3.98 -1.57
C ALA A 67 3.02 -4.57 -2.46
N GLY A 68 2.66 -3.88 -3.55
CA GLY A 68 1.61 -4.30 -4.48
C GLY A 68 0.19 -4.07 -3.97
N LEU A 69 -0.01 -3.39 -2.83
CA LEU A 69 -1.35 -3.23 -2.23
C LEU A 69 -2.20 -2.17 -2.95
N ILE A 70 -1.55 -1.23 -3.62
CA ILE A 70 -2.20 -0.15 -4.38
C ILE A 70 -1.55 0.02 -5.74
N LYS A 71 -2.34 0.44 -6.72
CA LYS A 71 -1.89 0.92 -8.03
C LYS A 71 -1.77 2.43 -8.01
N GLY A 72 -0.91 2.95 -8.89
CA GLY A 72 -0.75 4.39 -9.09
C GLY A 72 -0.62 4.69 -10.57
N ASN A 73 -1.63 5.32 -11.17
CA ASN A 73 -1.62 5.78 -12.57
C ASN A 73 -1.46 7.30 -12.64
N ILE A 74 -0.86 7.83 -13.71
CA ILE A 74 -0.77 9.28 -13.91
C ILE A 74 -1.95 9.71 -14.78
N GLU A 75 -2.79 10.61 -14.27
CA GLU A 75 -3.88 11.23 -15.04
C GLU A 75 -3.69 12.74 -15.04
N GLY A 76 -3.38 13.29 -16.23
CA GLY A 76 -3.00 14.69 -16.37
C GLY A 76 -1.75 15.03 -15.54
N ASN A 77 -1.93 15.90 -14.54
CA ASN A 77 -0.85 16.37 -13.66
C ASN A 77 -0.85 15.69 -12.27
N ALA A 78 -1.76 14.75 -12.02
CA ALA A 78 -1.92 14.08 -10.74
C ALA A 78 -1.61 12.58 -10.84
N ILE A 79 -1.22 11.99 -9.70
CA ILE A 79 -1.14 10.53 -9.55
C ILE A 79 -2.42 10.07 -8.87
N CYS A 80 -3.08 9.09 -9.47
CA CYS A 80 -4.31 8.47 -8.97
C CYS A 80 -4.00 7.12 -8.35
N TYR A 81 -4.49 6.89 -7.12
CA TYR A 81 -4.26 5.66 -6.36
C TYR A 81 -5.56 4.88 -6.14
N CYS A 82 -5.48 3.56 -6.26
CA CYS A 82 -6.59 2.63 -6.00
C CYS A 82 -6.05 1.31 -5.44
N ILE A 83 -6.93 0.53 -4.81
CA ILE A 83 -6.63 -0.80 -4.30
C ILE A 83 -6.23 -1.75 -5.46
N ASP A 84 -5.24 -2.59 -5.21
CA ASP A 84 -4.93 -3.73 -6.08
C ASP A 84 -5.47 -5.02 -5.47
N GLU A 85 -6.68 -5.40 -5.86
CA GLU A 85 -7.35 -6.60 -5.33
C GLU A 85 -6.55 -7.89 -5.56
N THR A 86 -5.77 -7.96 -6.66
CA THR A 86 -5.00 -9.15 -7.02
C THR A 86 -3.94 -9.52 -5.98
N THR A 87 -3.43 -8.53 -5.26
CA THR A 87 -2.46 -8.75 -4.18
C THR A 87 -3.13 -9.30 -2.92
N PHE A 88 -4.39 -8.96 -2.67
CA PHE A 88 -5.15 -9.48 -1.54
C PHE A 88 -5.54 -10.95 -1.72
N ASP A 89 -5.68 -11.42 -2.96
CA ASP A 89 -5.91 -12.85 -3.24
C ASP A 89 -4.80 -13.76 -2.71
N LEU A 90 -3.57 -13.25 -2.56
CA LEU A 90 -2.46 -13.99 -1.95
C LEU A 90 -2.69 -14.30 -0.46
N LEU A 91 -3.55 -13.53 0.20
CA LEU A 91 -3.91 -13.68 1.61
C LEU A 91 -5.11 -14.61 1.82
N ASN A 92 -5.96 -14.78 0.80
CA ASN A 92 -7.10 -15.69 0.84
C ASN A 92 -6.61 -17.14 0.72
N THR A 93 -6.86 -17.97 1.73
CA THR A 93 -6.54 -19.40 1.76
C THR A 93 -7.79 -20.18 2.15
#